data_AF-A0A0S8EQL1-F1
#
_entry.id   AF-A0A0S8EQL1-F1
#
_cell.length_a   1.000
_cell.length_b   1.000
_cell.length_c   1.000
_cell.angle_alpha   90.00
_cell.angle_beta   90.00
_cell.angle_gamma   90.00
#
_symmetry.space_group_name_H-M   'P 1'
#
loop_
_entity.id
_entity.type
_entity.pdbx_description
1 polymer ?
#
loop_
_entity_poly.entity_id
_entity_poly.type
_entity_poly.pdbx_seq_one_letter_code
_entity_poly.pdbx_strand_id
1 'polypeptide(L)'
;MAKVTRLSPRLGEKPPKDATVLFDGTNFDHWEANRGDPAAITWQLAGGCARVWPPLKEHAFGTAIRTKKAFPNFRLHLEFRLPLMAGDTGQTRANSGVIIEEFEFYEVQILDSYGLAGDDHECGSIYGKAAPKVHLCGPPLVWQSYDIT
;
A
#
# COMPACT_ATOMS: atom_id res chain seq x y z
N MET A 1 -3.66 10.37 -30.31
CA MET A 1 -2.55 9.67 -29.62
C MET A 1 -3.12 8.49 -28.85
N ALA A 2 -2.44 7.34 -28.83
CA ALA A 2 -2.86 6.21 -27.99
C ALA A 2 -2.55 6.49 -26.52
N LYS A 3 -3.47 6.11 -25.61
CA LYS A 3 -3.22 6.18 -24.16
C LYS A 3 -2.14 5.17 -23.81
N VAL A 4 -1.04 5.63 -23.22
CA VAL A 4 0.04 4.77 -22.72
C VAL A 4 0.09 4.89 -21.20
N THR A 5 -0.26 3.82 -20.49
CA THR A 5 -0.05 3.74 -19.04
C THR A 5 1.38 3.24 -18.82
N ARG A 6 2.24 4.09 -18.27
CA ARG A 6 3.61 3.71 -17.89
C ARG A 6 3.59 3.19 -16.46
N LEU A 7 3.62 1.88 -16.31
CA LEU A 7 3.71 1.22 -15.00
C LEU A 7 5.16 0.84 -14.70
N SER A 8 5.42 0.51 -13.43
CA SER A 8 6.74 0.06 -12.99
C SER A 8 7.20 -1.15 -13.82
N PRO A 9 8.45 -1.15 -14.31
CA PRO A 9 9.03 -2.32 -14.98
C PRO A 9 9.29 -3.49 -14.00
N ARG A 10 9.13 -3.25 -12.69
CA ARG A 10 9.32 -4.23 -11.62
C ARG A 10 8.04 -4.94 -11.19
N LEU A 11 6.91 -4.66 -11.84
CA LEU A 11 5.68 -5.43 -11.62
C LEU A 11 5.90 -6.91 -11.93
N GLY A 12 5.50 -7.78 -11.02
CA GLY A 12 5.71 -9.22 -11.04
C GLY A 12 7.16 -9.64 -10.83
N GLU A 13 8.06 -8.74 -10.39
CA GLU A 13 9.45 -9.10 -10.13
C GLU A 13 9.50 -10.11 -8.97
N LYS A 14 10.14 -11.25 -9.22
CA LYS A 14 10.30 -12.27 -8.18
C LYS A 14 11.20 -11.73 -7.07
N PRO A 15 10.92 -12.09 -5.80
CA PRO A 15 11.79 -11.70 -4.70
C PRO A 15 13.23 -12.18 -4.96
N PRO A 16 14.25 -11.38 -4.64
CA PRO A 16 15.64 -11.82 -4.61
C PRO A 16 15.82 -13.06 -3.72
N LYS A 17 16.86 -13.86 -3.97
CA LYS A 17 17.11 -15.11 -3.24
C LYS A 17 17.26 -14.93 -1.72
N ASP A 18 17.72 -13.78 -1.29
CA ASP A 18 17.98 -13.40 0.10
C ASP A 18 16.84 -12.57 0.73
N ALA A 19 15.76 -12.29 -0.01
CA ALA A 19 14.64 -11.53 0.50
C ALA A 19 13.77 -12.35 1.45
N THR A 20 13.27 -11.70 2.51
CA THR A 20 12.16 -12.25 3.30
C THR A 20 10.86 -11.98 2.55
N VAL A 21 10.15 -13.03 2.14
CA VAL A 21 8.87 -12.91 1.45
C VAL A 21 7.78 -12.65 2.47
N LEU A 22 7.32 -11.39 2.58
CA LEU A 22 6.29 -11.02 3.53
C LEU A 22 4.90 -11.53 3.13
N PHE A 23 4.63 -11.68 1.84
CA PHE A 23 3.37 -12.18 1.31
C PHE A 23 3.58 -12.81 -0.06
N ASP A 24 3.13 -14.04 -0.24
CA ASP A 24 3.24 -14.81 -1.49
C ASP A 24 1.87 -15.14 -2.12
N GLY A 25 0.79 -14.62 -1.53
CA GLY A 25 -0.58 -14.91 -1.93
C GLY A 25 -1.28 -15.98 -1.11
N THR A 26 -0.62 -16.64 -0.17
CA THR A 26 -1.17 -17.84 0.49
C THR A 26 -1.63 -17.62 1.94
N ASN A 27 -0.98 -16.74 2.71
CA ASN A 27 -1.29 -16.52 4.12
C ASN A 27 -0.74 -15.19 4.65
N PHE A 28 -0.98 -14.93 5.94
CA PHE A 28 -0.50 -13.76 6.68
C PHE A 28 0.52 -14.12 7.77
N ASP A 29 1.29 -15.19 7.61
CA ASP A 29 2.15 -15.74 8.68
C ASP A 29 3.22 -14.76 9.16
N HIS A 30 3.67 -13.85 8.29
CA HIS A 30 4.63 -12.79 8.62
C HIS A 30 4.00 -11.52 9.21
N TRP A 31 2.68 -11.48 9.36
CA TRP A 31 1.93 -10.31 9.78
C TRP A 31 1.18 -10.55 11.08
N GLU A 32 0.93 -9.48 11.81
CA GLU A 32 0.06 -9.43 12.98
C GLU A 32 -0.79 -8.16 12.95
N ALA A 33 -1.91 -8.15 13.66
CA ALA A 33 -2.73 -6.95 13.78
C ALA A 33 -1.97 -5.84 14.54
N ASN A 34 -2.12 -4.59 14.11
CA ASN A 34 -1.40 -3.49 14.75
C ASN A 34 -1.89 -3.19 16.19
N ARG A 35 -3.13 -3.56 16.54
CA ARG A 35 -3.72 -3.28 17.85
C ARG A 35 -4.05 -4.55 18.62
N GLY A 36 -3.03 -5.11 19.28
CA GLY A 36 -3.13 -5.85 20.54
C GLY A 36 -3.72 -7.27 20.52
N ASP A 37 -4.46 -7.67 19.49
CA ASP A 37 -4.86 -9.06 19.29
C ASP A 37 -4.22 -9.63 18.02
N PRO A 38 -3.15 -10.44 18.14
CA PRO A 38 -2.50 -11.09 17.00
C PRO A 38 -3.44 -11.96 16.14
N ALA A 39 -4.60 -12.37 16.65
CA ALA A 39 -5.60 -13.13 15.90
C ALA A 39 -6.54 -12.23 15.05
N ALA A 40 -6.45 -10.90 15.17
CA ALA A 40 -7.40 -9.95 14.58
C ALA A 40 -7.02 -9.45 13.17
N ILE A 41 -6.23 -10.19 12.39
CA ILE A 41 -6.04 -9.84 10.97
C ILE A 41 -7.38 -10.02 10.24
N THR A 42 -8.01 -8.91 9.89
CA THR A 42 -9.30 -8.90 9.18
C THR A 42 -9.14 -8.87 7.66
N TRP A 43 -7.92 -8.70 7.15
CA TRP A 43 -7.63 -8.70 5.72
C TRP A 43 -7.95 -10.07 5.12
N GLN A 44 -8.41 -10.05 3.87
CA GLN A 44 -8.88 -11.24 3.17
C GLN A 44 -7.86 -11.69 2.13
N LEU A 45 -7.72 -13.01 1.97
CA LEU A 45 -7.06 -13.60 0.81
C LEU A 45 -8.06 -13.64 -0.35
N ALA A 46 -7.77 -12.91 -1.43
CA ALA A 46 -8.63 -12.79 -2.59
C ALA A 46 -7.80 -12.96 -3.88
N GLY A 47 -7.86 -14.14 -4.49
CA GLY A 47 -7.18 -14.42 -5.77
C GLY A 47 -5.66 -14.24 -5.68
N GLY A 48 -5.03 -14.72 -4.60
CA GLY A 48 -3.59 -14.54 -4.37
C GLY A 48 -3.19 -13.14 -3.89
N CYS A 49 -4.15 -12.29 -3.55
CA CYS A 49 -3.89 -10.92 -3.09
C CYS A 49 -4.38 -10.73 -1.64
N ALA A 50 -3.69 -9.88 -0.90
CA ALA A 50 -4.13 -9.39 0.39
C ALA A 50 -5.08 -8.20 0.18
N ARG A 51 -6.36 -8.36 0.55
CA ARG A 51 -7.38 -7.32 0.42
C ARG A 51 -7.71 -6.74 1.79
N VAL A 52 -7.54 -5.43 1.93
CA VAL A 52 -7.99 -4.66 3.10
C VAL A 52 -9.49 -4.93 3.32
N TRP A 53 -9.85 -5.32 4.53
CA TRP A 53 -11.23 -5.60 4.92
C TRP A 53 -11.44 -5.42 6.44
N PRO A 54 -12.64 -5.03 6.90
CA PRO A 54 -13.71 -4.42 6.10
C PRO A 54 -13.30 -3.04 5.56
N PRO A 55 -14.03 -2.50 4.57
CA PRO A 55 -13.80 -1.14 4.09
C PRO A 55 -13.93 -0.14 5.24
N LEU A 56 -13.15 0.95 5.21
CA LEU A 56 -13.08 1.91 6.32
C LEU A 56 -14.45 2.46 6.75
N LYS A 57 -15.37 2.68 5.79
CA LYS A 57 -16.74 3.16 6.06
C LYS A 57 -17.56 2.20 6.95
N GLU A 58 -17.15 0.95 7.03
CA GLU A 58 -17.83 -0.13 7.76
C GLU A 58 -17.06 -0.52 9.04
N HIS A 59 -16.00 0.20 9.41
CA HIS A 59 -15.16 -0.13 10.56
C HIS A 59 -14.93 1.08 11.47
N ALA A 60 -15.13 0.89 12.78
CA ALA A 60 -14.94 1.95 13.78
C ALA A 60 -13.46 2.22 14.12
N PHE A 61 -12.55 1.32 13.72
CA PHE A 61 -11.11 1.39 14.03
C PHE A 61 -10.25 1.09 12.79
N GLY A 62 -8.95 1.33 12.81
CA GLY A 62 -8.06 0.95 11.70
C GLY A 62 -7.89 -0.57 11.60
N THR A 63 -7.77 -1.10 10.37
CA THR A 63 -7.51 -2.53 10.07
C THR A 63 -6.04 -2.79 9.74
N ALA A 64 -5.14 -1.89 10.17
CA ALA A 64 -3.72 -1.98 9.85
C ALA A 64 -3.09 -3.27 10.39
N ILE A 65 -2.22 -3.85 9.57
CA ILE A 65 -1.37 -4.98 9.93
C ILE A 65 0.08 -4.53 9.91
N ARG A 66 0.92 -5.20 10.70
CA ARG A 66 2.37 -4.95 10.74
C ARG A 66 3.14 -6.25 10.62
N THR A 67 4.40 -6.16 10.20
CA THR A 67 5.28 -7.32 10.19
C THR A 67 5.59 -7.77 11.61
N LYS A 68 5.57 -9.08 11.87
CA LYS A 68 5.98 -9.65 13.17
C LYS A 68 7.46 -9.39 13.46
N LYS A 69 8.28 -9.37 12.41
CA LYS A 69 9.71 -9.09 12.48
C LYS A 69 9.96 -7.59 12.26
N ALA A 70 10.88 -7.02 13.04
CA ALA A 70 11.40 -5.68 12.80
C ALA A 70 12.52 -5.68 11.75
N PHE A 71 12.54 -4.65 10.90
CA PHE A 71 13.56 -4.46 9.86
C PHE A 71 14.18 -3.06 10.01
N PRO A 72 15.31 -2.92 10.74
CA PRO A 72 15.93 -1.62 10.98
C PRO A 72 16.49 -0.95 9.71
N ASN A 73 16.96 -1.76 8.76
CA ASN A 73 17.41 -1.32 7.43
C ASN A 73 16.84 -2.31 6.42
N PHE A 74 16.23 -1.82 5.34
CA PHE A 74 15.55 -2.69 4.39
C PHE A 74 15.53 -2.13 2.97
N ARG A 75 15.24 -3.02 2.04
CA ARG A 75 14.72 -2.68 0.72
C ARG A 75 13.38 -3.39 0.61
N LEU A 76 12.31 -2.64 0.37
CA LEU A 76 10.95 -3.16 0.28
C LEU A 76 10.47 -3.05 -1.16
N HIS A 77 9.97 -4.16 -1.70
CA HIS A 77 9.15 -4.17 -2.90
C HIS A 77 7.71 -4.53 -2.50
N LEU A 78 6.75 -3.73 -2.96
CA LEU A 78 5.32 -3.88 -2.68
C LEU A 78 4.57 -3.63 -3.99
N GLU A 79 3.61 -4.48 -4.30
CA GLU A 79 2.62 -4.24 -5.34
C GLU A 79 1.25 -3.99 -4.73
N PHE A 80 0.52 -3.02 -5.28
CA PHE A 80 -0.81 -2.65 -4.82
C PHE A 80 -1.70 -2.27 -5.99
N ARG A 81 -3.01 -2.40 -5.76
CA ARG A 81 -4.06 -2.09 -6.74
C ARG A 81 -5.21 -1.39 -6.06
N LEU A 82 -5.57 -0.23 -6.58
CA LEU A 82 -6.59 0.63 -5.99
C LEU A 82 -7.98 0.28 -6.54
N PRO A 83 -9.02 0.13 -5.71
CA PRO A 83 -10.39 0.02 -6.20
C PRO A 83 -10.85 1.32 -6.87
N LEU A 84 -11.77 1.22 -7.82
CA LEU A 84 -12.45 2.39 -8.36
C LEU A 84 -13.53 2.85 -7.37
N MET A 85 -13.30 4.00 -6.73
CA MET A 85 -14.26 4.60 -5.79
C MET A 85 -14.87 5.86 -6.41
N ALA A 86 -15.72 5.67 -7.43
CA ALA A 86 -16.23 6.77 -8.27
C ALA A 86 -17.02 7.86 -7.51
N GLY A 87 -17.55 7.55 -6.33
CA GLY A 87 -18.25 8.50 -5.47
C GLY A 87 -17.38 9.17 -4.40
N ASP A 88 -16.10 8.82 -4.30
CA ASP A 88 -15.19 9.31 -3.26
C ASP A 88 -14.12 10.25 -3.84
N THR A 89 -13.61 11.16 -3.01
CA THR A 89 -12.65 12.20 -3.39
C THR A 89 -11.65 12.46 -2.29
N GLY A 90 -10.48 13.01 -2.62
CA GLY A 90 -9.46 13.32 -1.63
C GLY A 90 -9.05 12.09 -0.82
N GLN A 91 -8.86 12.27 0.49
CA GLN A 91 -8.37 11.23 1.39
C GLN A 91 -9.33 10.05 1.61
N THR A 92 -10.55 10.07 1.08
CA THR A 92 -11.46 8.91 1.15
C THR A 92 -11.37 8.03 -0.10
N ARG A 93 -10.62 8.45 -1.13
CA ARG A 93 -10.50 7.75 -2.40
C ARG A 93 -9.38 6.70 -2.36
N ALA A 94 -9.73 5.50 -1.92
CA ALA A 94 -8.83 4.32 -1.86
C ALA A 94 -7.55 4.55 -1.03
N ASN A 95 -7.70 5.09 0.18
CA ASN A 95 -6.59 5.45 1.06
C ASN A 95 -6.02 4.25 1.83
N SER A 96 -4.69 4.17 1.88
CA SER A 96 -3.86 3.24 2.64
C SER A 96 -2.45 3.83 2.76
N GLY A 97 -1.49 3.09 3.30
CA GLY A 97 -0.12 3.57 3.36
C GLY A 97 0.87 2.50 3.79
N VAL A 98 2.14 2.74 3.48
CA VAL A 98 3.26 1.97 4.02
C VAL A 98 3.85 2.76 5.17
N ILE A 99 3.61 2.29 6.38
CA ILE A 99 4.07 2.92 7.60
C ILE A 99 5.45 2.37 7.97
N ILE A 100 6.40 3.27 8.20
CA ILE A 100 7.78 2.98 8.61
C ILE A 100 7.96 3.55 10.02
N GLU A 101 8.41 2.68 10.94
CA GLU A 101 8.51 2.87 12.39
C GLU A 101 7.22 2.63 13.20
N GLU A 102 7.41 2.21 14.46
CA GLU A 102 6.36 1.77 15.40
C GLU A 102 5.39 2.91 15.80
N PHE A 103 5.77 4.17 15.57
CA PHE A 103 4.98 5.35 15.90
C PHE A 103 4.51 6.16 14.67
N GLU A 104 4.45 5.51 13.51
CA GLU A 104 3.89 6.13 12.29
C GLU A 104 4.61 7.41 11.84
N PHE A 105 5.91 7.52 12.13
CA PHE A 105 6.68 8.74 11.84
C PHE A 105 6.78 9.03 10.34
N TYR A 106 6.87 7.99 9.52
CA TYR A 106 6.93 8.11 8.07
C TYR A 106 5.94 7.18 7.41
N GLU A 107 5.02 7.76 6.65
CA GLU A 107 4.09 7.02 5.81
C GLU A 107 4.38 7.34 4.35
N VAL A 108 4.65 6.31 3.56
CA VAL A 108 4.63 6.42 2.10
C VAL A 108 3.18 6.23 1.66
N GLN A 109 2.57 7.32 1.21
CA GLN A 109 1.14 7.40 1.00
C GLN A 109 0.66 6.49 -0.14
N ILE A 110 -0.43 5.77 0.07
CA ILE A 110 -1.16 5.02 -0.95
C ILE A 110 -2.55 5.66 -1.09
N LEU A 111 -2.80 6.30 -2.21
CA LEU A 111 -4.07 6.95 -2.48
C LEU A 111 -4.40 6.82 -3.96
N ASP A 112 -5.67 6.72 -4.32
CA ASP A 112 -6.05 7.02 -5.69
C ASP A 112 -5.98 8.54 -5.87
N SER A 113 -4.84 9.01 -6.36
CA SER A 113 -4.65 10.39 -6.82
C SER A 113 -4.41 10.48 -8.33
N TYR A 114 -4.80 9.46 -9.10
CA TYR A 114 -4.65 9.48 -10.56
C TYR A 114 -5.29 10.73 -11.16
N GLY A 115 -4.51 11.45 -11.97
CA GLY A 115 -4.92 12.70 -12.63
C GLY A 115 -4.91 13.94 -11.74
N LEU A 116 -4.40 13.86 -10.50
CA LEU A 116 -4.21 15.00 -9.59
C LEU A 116 -2.79 15.57 -9.68
N ALA A 117 -2.49 16.58 -8.85
CA ALA A 117 -1.26 17.36 -8.93
C ALA A 117 -0.03 16.67 -8.30
N GLY A 118 -0.23 15.70 -7.41
CA GLY A 118 0.83 15.09 -6.61
C GLY A 118 1.21 15.90 -5.39
N ASP A 119 0.24 16.26 -4.55
CA ASP A 119 0.49 16.98 -3.30
C ASP A 119 1.10 16.07 -2.20
N ASP A 120 1.47 16.66 -1.06
CA ASP A 120 2.12 15.98 0.07
C ASP A 120 1.22 14.99 0.84
N HIS A 121 -0.05 14.88 0.48
CA HIS A 121 -1.00 13.88 1.00
C HIS A 121 -1.45 12.87 -0.08
N GLU A 122 -0.80 12.85 -1.25
CA GLU A 122 -1.17 12.02 -2.39
C GLU A 122 -0.21 10.85 -2.64
N CYS A 123 -0.60 9.91 -3.51
CA CYS A 123 0.16 8.69 -3.82
C CYS A 123 1.66 8.97 -4.04
N GLY A 124 2.49 8.30 -3.24
CA GLY A 124 3.95 8.38 -3.32
C GLY A 124 4.57 9.56 -2.56
N SER A 125 3.76 10.38 -1.88
CA SER A 125 4.24 11.38 -0.94
C SER A 125 4.81 10.71 0.33
N ILE A 126 5.64 11.47 1.04
CA ILE A 126 5.82 11.24 2.47
C ILE A 126 4.72 12.05 3.16
N TYR A 127 3.71 11.36 3.68
CA TYR A 127 2.43 11.95 4.09
C TYR A 127 2.61 13.18 5.00
N GLY A 128 2.12 14.34 4.54
CA GLY A 128 2.17 15.63 5.25
C GLY A 128 3.57 16.21 5.45
N LYS A 129 4.60 15.65 4.80
CA LYS A 129 6.00 16.10 4.93
C LYS A 129 6.62 16.49 3.59
N ALA A 130 6.38 15.72 2.54
CA ALA A 130 6.98 15.97 1.23
C ALA A 130 6.13 15.41 0.10
N ALA A 131 5.81 16.26 -0.87
CA ALA A 131 5.19 15.85 -2.13
C ALA A 131 6.12 14.91 -2.94
N PRO A 132 5.57 13.98 -3.74
CA PRO A 132 6.36 13.21 -4.68
C PRO A 132 7.09 14.14 -5.66
N LYS A 133 8.36 13.86 -5.93
CA LYS A 133 9.12 14.62 -6.94
C LYS A 133 8.50 14.53 -8.33
N VAL A 134 7.88 13.40 -8.63
CA VAL A 134 7.11 13.15 -9.85
C VAL A 134 5.88 12.35 -9.45
N HIS A 135 4.69 12.86 -9.77
CA HIS A 135 3.45 12.14 -9.56
C HIS A 135 3.28 11.05 -10.63
N LEU A 136 3.32 9.79 -10.20
CA LEU A 136 3.24 8.61 -11.08
C LEU A 136 2.18 7.62 -10.61
N CYS A 137 1.12 8.10 -9.94
CA CYS A 137 -0.02 7.25 -9.61
C CYS A 137 -0.59 6.67 -10.91
N GLY A 138 -0.77 5.36 -10.96
CA GLY A 138 -1.53 4.68 -12.01
C GLY A 138 -3.04 4.83 -11.80
N PRO A 139 -3.85 4.58 -12.84
CA PRO A 139 -5.30 4.62 -12.69
C PRO A 139 -5.81 3.47 -11.81
N PRO A 140 -7.01 3.62 -11.21
CA PRO A 140 -7.66 2.53 -10.47
C PRO A 140 -7.77 1.25 -11.29
N LEU A 141 -7.88 0.13 -10.57
CA LEU A 141 -8.00 -1.23 -11.12
C LEU A 141 -6.75 -1.74 -11.85
N VAL A 142 -5.65 -1.00 -11.81
CA VAL A 142 -4.35 -1.38 -12.36
C VAL A 142 -3.36 -1.61 -11.23
N TRP A 143 -2.51 -2.64 -11.36
CA TRP A 143 -1.42 -2.89 -10.43
C TRP A 143 -0.30 -1.89 -10.62
N GLN A 144 0.28 -1.45 -9.51
CA GLN A 144 1.44 -0.58 -9.46
C GLN A 144 2.33 -0.99 -8.28
N SER A 145 3.58 -0.54 -8.27
CA SER A 145 4.54 -0.96 -7.26
C SER A 145 5.25 0.20 -6.60
N TYR A 146 5.72 -0.05 -5.38
CA TYR A 146 6.74 0.74 -4.72
C TYR A 146 8.00 -0.10 -4.54
N ASP A 147 9.15 0.58 -4.69
CA ASP A 147 10.46 0.11 -4.28
C ASP A 147 11.00 1.16 -3.28
N ILE A 148 11.09 0.80 -1.99
CA ILE A 148 11.44 1.72 -0.89
C ILE A 148 12.78 1.28 -0.27
N THR A 149 13.65 2.25 0.03
CA THR A 149 15.00 2.05 0.60
C THR A 149 15.35 3.10 1.62
#